data_AF-A0A9D9G462-F1
#
_entry.id   AF-A0A9D9G462-F1
#
_cell.length_a   1.000
_cell.length_b   1.000
_cell.length_c   1.000
_cell.angle_alpha   90.00
_cell.angle_beta   90.00
_cell.angle_gamma   90.00
#
_symmetry.space_group_name_H-M   'P 1'
#
loop_
_entity.id
_entity.type
_entity.pdbx_description
1 polymer ?
#
loop_
_entity_poly.entity_id
_entity_poly.type
_entity_poly.pdbx_seq_one_letter_code
_entity_poly.pdbx_strand_id
1 'polypeptide(L)'
;NGVAYIYFKDNFGKKHGNLSKEDITSTINLLDSIKGSMIWILFSEGKESTRVRLRSRYINITELASKYNGGGHENACGSTVYNKKQVKELLRDADTLLKEFKLSHKDLY
;
A
#
# COMPACT_ATOMS: atom_id res chain seq x y z
N ASN A 1 7.62 -2.50 -11.74
CA ASN A 1 6.79 -3.68 -12.08
C ASN A 1 5.29 -3.40 -12.04
N GLY A 2 4.85 -2.30 -11.40
CA GLY A 2 3.50 -1.76 -11.55
C GLY A 2 2.74 -1.63 -10.23
N VAL A 3 3.43 -1.42 -9.11
CA VAL A 3 2.78 -1.09 -7.84
C VAL A 3 2.15 0.30 -7.93
N ALA A 4 0.86 0.41 -7.63
CA ALA A 4 0.19 1.70 -7.52
C ALA A 4 0.21 2.19 -6.07
N TYR A 5 0.31 3.50 -5.85
CA TYR A 5 0.20 4.02 -4.48
C TYR A 5 -0.39 5.42 -4.44
N ILE A 6 -1.00 5.74 -3.29
CA ILE A 6 -1.41 7.10 -2.92
C ILE A 6 -0.73 7.46 -1.60
N TYR A 7 -0.28 8.70 -1.49
CA TYR A 7 0.32 9.24 -0.28
C TYR A 7 -0.43 10.49 0.19
N PHE A 8 -1.12 10.37 1.31
CA PHE A 8 -1.77 11.51 1.97
C PHE A 8 -0.83 12.13 2.99
N LYS A 9 -0.56 13.42 2.81
CA LYS A 9 0.18 14.25 3.77
C LYS A 9 -0.61 14.44 5.07
N ASP A 10 0.11 14.70 6.15
CA ASP A 10 -0.52 15.05 7.43
C ASP A 10 -1.46 16.25 7.24
N ASN A 11 -2.60 16.21 7.93
CA ASN A 11 -3.70 17.17 7.85
C ASN A 11 -4.37 17.32 6.46
N PHE A 12 -4.13 16.43 5.49
CA PHE A 12 -4.83 16.48 4.19
C PHE A 12 -6.35 16.55 4.35
N GLY A 13 -6.96 15.62 5.10
CA GLY A 13 -8.41 15.59 5.29
C GLY A 13 -8.98 16.88 5.89
N LYS A 14 -8.29 17.45 6.89
CA LYS A 14 -8.68 18.74 7.49
C LYS A 14 -8.64 19.89 6.50
N LYS A 15 -7.62 19.93 5.63
CA LYS A 15 -7.46 20.99 4.61
C LYS A 15 -8.47 20.88 3.47
N HIS A 16 -9.03 19.69 3.24
CA HIS A 16 -9.87 19.40 2.09
C HIS A 16 -11.27 18.94 2.50
N GLY A 17 -11.99 19.76 3.27
CA GLY A 17 -13.40 19.51 3.59
C GLY A 17 -13.64 18.66 4.85
N ASN A 18 -12.69 18.63 5.78
CA ASN A 18 -12.77 17.87 7.04
C ASN A 18 -13.01 16.37 6.84
N LEU A 19 -12.35 15.77 5.84
CA LEU A 19 -12.42 14.34 5.58
C LEU A 19 -11.90 13.55 6.79
N SER A 20 -12.65 12.52 7.16
CA SER A 20 -12.28 11.55 8.20
C SER A 20 -11.14 10.64 7.74
N LYS A 21 -10.61 9.85 8.67
CA LYS A 21 -9.59 8.84 8.34
C LYS A 21 -10.19 7.71 7.50
N GLU A 22 -11.46 7.42 7.75
CA GLU A 22 -12.27 6.44 7.04
C GLU A 22 -12.47 6.89 5.59
N ASP A 23 -12.81 8.16 5.36
CA ASP A 23 -12.93 8.75 4.01
C ASP A 23 -11.62 8.58 3.24
N ILE A 24 -10.48 8.96 3.84
CA ILE A 24 -9.16 8.79 3.23
C ILE A 24 -8.90 7.31 2.95
N THR A 25 -9.12 6.43 3.93
CA THR A 25 -8.84 4.99 3.79
C THR A 25 -9.69 4.35 2.70
N SER A 26 -10.94 4.78 2.51
CA SER A 26 -11.85 4.23 1.50
C SER A 26 -11.32 4.41 0.06
N THR A 27 -10.51 5.45 -0.17
CA THR A 27 -9.93 5.75 -1.49
C THR A 27 -8.96 4.67 -1.99
N ILE A 28 -8.48 3.78 -1.11
CA ILE A 28 -7.61 2.66 -1.51
C ILE A 28 -8.28 1.76 -2.57
N ASN A 29 -9.60 1.65 -2.54
CA ASN A 29 -10.34 0.82 -3.48
C ASN A 29 -10.34 1.40 -4.90
N LEU A 30 -10.08 2.71 -5.08
CA LEU A 30 -9.99 3.34 -6.39
C LEU A 30 -8.81 2.80 -7.20
N LEU A 31 -7.75 2.36 -6.52
CA LEU A 31 -6.54 1.82 -7.14
C LEU A 31 -6.74 0.41 -7.70
N ASP A 32 -7.79 -0.31 -7.27
CA ASP A 32 -8.05 -1.68 -7.71
C ASP A 32 -8.23 -1.74 -9.24
N SER A 33 -8.87 -0.74 -9.84
CA SER A 33 -9.16 -0.70 -11.27
C SER A 33 -7.94 -0.50 -12.19
N ILE A 34 -6.74 -0.22 -11.64
CA ILE A 34 -5.54 0.06 -12.43
C ILE A 34 -5.03 -1.23 -13.08
N LYS A 35 -5.23 -1.34 -14.40
CA LYS A 35 -4.78 -2.49 -15.19
C LYS A 35 -3.27 -2.70 -15.05
N GLY A 36 -2.88 -3.94 -14.76
CA GLY A 36 -1.47 -4.34 -14.60
C GLY A 36 -0.87 -4.05 -13.22
N SER A 37 -1.61 -3.38 -12.33
CA SER A 37 -1.28 -3.25 -10.91
C SER A 37 -1.99 -4.33 -10.10
N MET A 38 -1.23 -5.12 -9.36
CA MET A 38 -1.76 -6.20 -8.52
C MET A 38 -1.39 -6.05 -7.05
N ILE A 39 -0.62 -5.02 -6.73
CA ILE A 39 -0.35 -4.57 -5.37
C ILE A 39 -0.56 -3.07 -5.38
N TRP A 40 -1.37 -2.58 -4.46
CA TRP A 40 -1.57 -1.15 -4.27
C TRP A 40 -1.54 -0.75 -2.80
N ILE A 41 -1.03 0.44 -2.55
CA ILE A 41 -0.67 0.88 -1.19
C ILE A 41 -1.19 2.30 -0.94
N LEU A 42 -1.83 2.49 0.21
CA LEU A 42 -2.19 3.82 0.70
C LEU A 42 -1.33 4.16 1.92
N PHE A 43 -0.67 5.31 1.86
CA PHE A 43 0.05 5.90 2.97
C PHE A 43 -0.75 7.08 3.53
N SER A 44 -0.97 7.10 4.84
CA SER A 44 -1.54 8.23 5.56
C SER A 44 -0.53 8.72 6.59
N GLU A 45 0.15 9.82 6.27
CA GLU A 45 1.14 10.45 7.14
C GLU A 45 0.42 11.06 8.35
N GLY A 46 0.85 10.68 9.55
CA GLY A 46 0.52 11.35 10.80
C GLY A 46 1.76 12.07 11.36
N LYS A 47 1.63 12.65 12.54
CA LYS A 47 2.70 13.43 13.18
C LYS A 47 3.98 12.63 13.46
N GLU A 48 3.84 11.38 13.93
CA GLU A 48 4.96 10.56 14.40
C GLU A 48 5.23 9.33 13.53
N SER A 49 4.22 8.90 12.78
CA SER A 49 4.29 7.72 11.94
C SER A 49 3.32 7.82 10.77
N THR A 50 3.60 7.04 9.74
CA THR A 50 2.73 6.87 8.57
C THR A 50 2.05 5.51 8.67
N ARG A 51 0.72 5.53 8.70
CA ARG A 51 -0.08 4.31 8.59
C ARG A 51 -0.11 3.86 7.14
N VAL A 52 0.13 2.57 6.93
CA VAL A 52 0.15 1.95 5.61
C VAL A 52 -0.99 0.95 5.51
N ARG A 53 -1.70 1.00 4.39
CA ARG A 53 -2.70 0.00 4.00
C ARG A 53 -2.21 -0.65 2.72
N LEU A 54 -2.02 -1.96 2.76
CA LEU A 54 -1.56 -2.75 1.63
C LEU A 54 -2.73 -3.62 1.14
N ARG A 55 -2.90 -3.65 -0.17
CA ARG A 55 -3.87 -4.51 -0.85
C ARG A 55 -3.19 -5.19 -2.02
N SER A 56 -3.67 -6.38 -2.34
CA SER A 56 -3.26 -7.10 -3.52
C SER A 56 -4.44 -7.81 -4.16
N ARG A 57 -4.29 -8.20 -5.42
CA ARG A 57 -5.31 -8.95 -6.14
C ARG A 57 -5.23 -10.46 -5.90
N TYR A 58 -4.02 -11.01 -5.93
CA TYR A 58 -3.76 -12.46 -5.81
C TYR A 58 -2.49 -12.81 -5.00
N ILE A 59 -1.76 -11.79 -4.53
CA ILE A 59 -0.40 -11.96 -4.02
C ILE A 59 -0.47 -11.88 -2.50
N ASN A 60 -0.02 -12.93 -1.80
CA ASN A 60 0.08 -12.86 -0.34
C ASN A 60 1.10 -11.78 0.06
N ILE A 61 0.62 -10.72 0.72
CA ILE A 61 1.39 -9.56 1.16
C ILE A 61 1.60 -9.52 2.67
N THR A 62 1.29 -10.61 3.38
CA THR A 62 1.40 -10.67 4.84
C THR A 62 2.84 -10.51 5.30
N GLU A 63 3.79 -11.23 4.69
CA GLU A 63 5.21 -11.13 5.05
C GLU A 63 5.78 -9.74 4.77
N LEU A 64 5.40 -9.14 3.63
CA LEU A 64 5.72 -7.76 3.31
C LEU A 64 5.21 -6.82 4.40
N ALA A 65 3.95 -6.99 4.84
CA ALA A 65 3.38 -6.14 5.88
C ALA A 65 4.08 -6.32 7.24
N SER A 66 4.36 -7.57 7.62
CA SER A 66 5.06 -7.94 8.85
C SER A 66 6.46 -7.33 8.93
N LYS A 67 7.20 -7.28 7.82
CA LYS A 67 8.52 -6.62 7.72
C LYS A 67 8.48 -5.14 8.13
N TYR A 68 7.33 -4.49 7.99
CA TYR A 68 7.11 -3.08 8.33
C TYR A 68 6.16 -2.88 9.51
N ASN A 69 6.30 -3.71 10.55
CA ASN A 69 5.54 -3.59 11.82
C ASN A 69 4.03 -3.69 11.59
N GLY A 70 3.62 -4.71 10.85
CA GLY A 70 2.26 -4.89 10.37
C GLY A 70 1.78 -6.34 10.35
N GLY A 71 0.68 -6.56 9.65
CA GLY A 71 0.03 -7.86 9.48
C GLY A 71 -1.40 -7.71 8.95
N GLY A 72 -2.10 -8.82 8.79
CA GLY A 72 -3.48 -8.85 8.33
C GLY A 72 -3.81 -10.13 7.57
N HIS A 73 -4.77 -10.03 6.65
CA HIS A 73 -5.13 -11.12 5.74
C HIS A 73 -4.25 -11.08 4.50
N GLU A 74 -4.15 -12.23 3.82
CA GLU A 74 -3.22 -12.45 2.71
C GLU A 74 -3.23 -11.34 1.66
N ASN A 75 -4.41 -10.80 1.32
CA ASN A 75 -4.57 -9.75 0.30
C ASN A 75 -4.97 -8.37 0.86
N ALA A 76 -5.01 -8.22 2.18
CA ALA A 76 -5.38 -6.98 2.85
C ALA A 76 -4.69 -6.85 4.22
N CYS A 77 -3.62 -6.06 4.24
CA CYS A 77 -2.80 -5.86 5.42
C CYS A 77 -2.67 -4.39 5.81
N GLY A 78 -2.27 -4.16 7.06
CA GLY A 78 -1.83 -2.85 7.55
C GLY A 78 -0.41 -2.91 8.09
N SER A 79 0.32 -1.80 7.98
CA SER A 79 1.69 -1.64 8.51
C SER A 79 1.90 -0.22 9.03
N THR A 80 3.01 0.00 9.75
CA THR A 80 3.39 1.33 10.24
C THR A 80 4.86 1.59 9.92
N VAL A 81 5.11 2.72 9.23
CA VAL A 81 6.47 3.18 8.92
C VAL A 81 6.72 4.56 9.55
N TYR A 82 7.96 4.82 9.93
CA TYR A 82 8.32 5.96 10.78
C TYR A 82 9.07 7.06 10.02
N ASN A 83 9.51 6.80 8.79
CA ASN A 83 10.24 7.77 8.01
C ASN A 83 10.13 7.53 6.50
N LYS A 84 10.54 8.53 5.72
CA LYS A 84 10.52 8.48 4.25
C LYS A 84 11.40 7.37 3.67
N LYS A 85 12.46 6.95 4.38
CA LYS A 85 13.32 5.85 3.93
C LYS A 85 12.55 4.54 3.95
N GLN A 86 11.84 4.23 5.03
CA GLN A 86 11.00 3.04 5.14
C GLN A 86 9.84 3.03 4.12
N VAL A 87 9.26 4.19 3.79
CA VAL A 87 8.26 4.29 2.70
C VAL A 87 8.86 3.83 1.37
N LYS A 88 10.06 4.31 1.03
CA LYS A 88 10.75 3.93 -0.21
C LYS A 88 11.18 2.46 -0.22
N GLU A 89 11.64 1.95 0.91
CA GLU A 89 11.99 0.53 1.06
C GLU A 89 10.77 -0.36 0.88
N LEU A 90 9.64 -0.02 1.52
CA LEU A 90 8.39 -0.79 1.38
C LEU A 90 7.91 -0.82 -0.07
N LEU A 91 7.94 0.33 -0.77
CA LEU A 91 7.60 0.39 -2.20
C LEU A 91 8.52 -0.47 -3.07
N ARG A 92 9.83 -0.49 -2.77
CA ARG A 92 10.80 -1.30 -3.51
C ARG A 92 10.57 -2.79 -3.29
N ASP A 93 10.30 -3.21 -2.06
CA ASP A 93 10.04 -4.59 -1.72
C ASP A 93 8.71 -5.06 -2.32
N ALA A 94 7.67 -4.22 -2.27
CA ALA A 94 6.40 -4.49 -2.95
C ALA A 94 6.58 -4.65 -4.47
N ASP A 95 7.37 -3.79 -5.11
CA ASP A 95 7.59 -3.86 -6.56
C ASP A 95 8.48 -5.05 -6.95
N THR A 96 9.37 -5.50 -6.06
CA THR A 96 10.16 -6.72 -6.24
C THR A 96 9.28 -7.96 -6.12
N LEU A 97 8.45 -8.03 -5.08
CA LEU A 97 7.46 -9.11 -4.91
C LEU A 97 6.53 -9.21 -6.13
N LEU A 98 6.06 -8.07 -6.63
CA LEU A 98 5.23 -8.03 -7.84
C LEU A 98 5.99 -8.53 -9.08
N LYS A 99 7.28 -8.21 -9.21
CA LYS A 99 8.12 -8.70 -10.30
C LYS A 99 8.21 -10.21 -10.29
N GLU A 100 8.52 -10.78 -9.14
CA GLU A 100 8.70 -12.22 -8.94
C GLU A 100 7.41 -12.97 -9.26
N PHE A 101 6.26 -12.45 -8.79
CA PHE A 101 4.96 -13.02 -9.11
C PHE A 101 4.66 -13.01 -10.61
N LYS A 102 4.94 -11.90 -11.31
CA LYS A 102 4.75 -11.82 -12.77
C LYS A 102 5.66 -12.79 -13.53
N LEU A 103 6.90 -12.99 -13.06
CA LEU A 103 7.85 -13.91 -13.69
C LEU A 103 7.47 -15.39 -13.48
N SER A 104 6.87 -15.74 -12.35
CA SER A 104 6.41 -17.10 -12.07
C SER A 104 5.05 -17.42 -12.67
N HIS A 105 4.28 -16.41 -13.10
CA HIS A 105 2.94 -16.56 -13.67
C HIS A 105 2.81 -15.90 -15.04
N LYS A 106 3.78 -16.14 -15.93
CA LYS A 106 3.83 -15.49 -17.26
C LYS A 106 2.56 -15.70 -18.10
N ASP A 107 1.85 -16.79 -17.88
CA ASP A 107 0.63 -17.13 -18.64
C ASP A 107 -0.61 -16.30 -18.23
N LEU A 108 -0.51 -15.49 -17.16
CA LEU A 108 -1.59 -14.62 -16.68
C LEU A 108 -1.50 -13.19 -17.25
N TYR A 109 -0.49 -12.87 -18.08
CA TYR A 109 -0.20 -11.52 -18.60
C TYR A 109 0.15 -11.56 -20.09
#